data_AF-A0A9E3XCK4-F1
#
_entry.id   AF-A0A9E3XCK4-F1
#
_cell.length_a   1.000
_cell.length_b   1.000
_cell.length_c   1.000
_cell.angle_alpha   90.00
_cell.angle_beta   90.00
_cell.angle_gamma   90.00
#
_symmetry.space_group_name_H-M   'P 1'
#
loop_
_entity.id
_entity.type
_entity.pdbx_description
1 polymer ?
#
loop_
_entity_poly.entity_id
_entity_poly.type
_entity_poly.pdbx_seq_one_letter_code
_entity_poly.pdbx_strand_id
1 'polypeptide(L)'
;MSDFFLVLLIASVAAILTYLGAPAAERFDVPHRVVSGALQFAAGVITALVAFSLMPPALYKGATTWIVLAFFLGGVLFVAIEFIS
;
A
#
# COMPACT_ATOMS: atom_id res chain seq x y z
N MET A 1 -16.91 -12.01 -13.27
CA MET A 1 -16.45 -11.06 -14.31
C MET A 1 -16.50 -9.61 -13.82
N SER A 2 -17.53 -9.22 -13.06
CA SER A 2 -17.63 -7.89 -12.40
C SER A 2 -16.47 -7.58 -11.45
N ASP A 3 -16.03 -8.54 -10.62
CA ASP A 3 -14.98 -8.30 -9.62
C ASP A 3 -13.63 -8.00 -10.26
N PHE A 4 -13.33 -8.65 -11.39
CA PHE A 4 -12.12 -8.37 -12.15
C PHE A 4 -12.11 -6.94 -12.69
N PHE A 5 -13.21 -6.49 -13.30
CA PHE A 5 -13.34 -5.11 -13.78
C PHE A 5 -13.26 -4.10 -12.63
N LEU A 6 -13.82 -4.42 -11.47
CA LEU A 6 -13.75 -3.56 -10.29
C LEU A 6 -12.32 -3.43 -9.77
N VAL A 7 -11.60 -4.54 -9.61
CA VAL A 7 -10.19 -4.54 -9.19
C VAL A 7 -9.32 -3.80 -10.21
N LEU A 8 -9.55 -4.05 -11.50
CA LEU A 8 -8.84 -3.37 -12.59
C LEU A 8 -9.09 -1.86 -12.56
N LEU A 9 -10.33 -1.43 -12.39
CA LEU A 9 -10.69 -0.01 -12.32
C LEU A 9 -10.03 0.66 -11.10
N ILE A 10 -10.11 0.06 -9.92
CA ILE A 10 -9.47 0.60 -8.71
C ILE A 10 -7.95 0.70 -8.88
N ALA A 11 -7.32 -0.36 -9.41
CA ALA A 11 -5.89 -0.37 -9.68
C ALA A 11 -5.49 0.70 -10.71
N SER A 12 -6.29 0.87 -11.77
CA SER A 12 -6.06 1.88 -12.81
C SER A 12 -6.18 3.29 -12.25
N VAL A 13 -7.20 3.55 -11.42
CA VAL A 13 -7.39 4.84 -10.74
C VAL A 13 -6.21 5.14 -9.82
N ALA A 14 -5.76 4.16 -9.00
CA ALA A 14 -4.62 4.34 -8.12
C ALA A 14 -3.32 4.64 -8.90
N ALA A 15 -3.10 3.95 -10.03
CA ALA A 15 -1.97 4.20 -10.92
C ALA A 15 -2.01 5.61 -11.51
N ILE A 16 -3.18 6.05 -12.00
CA ILE A 16 -3.37 7.40 -12.55
C ILE A 16 -3.10 8.46 -11.48
N LEU A 17 -3.64 8.30 -10.27
CA LEU A 17 -3.43 9.24 -9.18
C LEU A 17 -1.95 9.33 -8.75
N THR A 18 -1.25 8.19 -8.74
CA THR A 18 0.19 8.14 -8.44
C THR A 18 0.99 8.88 -9.52
N TYR A 19 0.66 8.64 -10.79
CA TYR A 19 1.28 9.32 -11.91
C TYR A 19 1.01 10.83 -11.90
N LEU A 20 -0.21 11.27 -11.59
CA LEU A 20 -0.55 12.70 -11.50
C LEU A 20 0.10 13.40 -10.30
N GLY A 21 0.34 12.67 -9.21
CA GLY A 21 0.99 13.20 -8.02
C GLY A 21 2.42 13.68 -8.26
N ALA A 22 3.19 13.00 -9.12
CA ALA A 22 4.60 13.34 -9.34
C ALA A 22 4.82 14.68 -10.09
N PRO A 23 4.16 14.96 -11.24
CA PRO A 23 4.25 16.27 -11.90
C PRO A 23 3.63 17.39 -11.07
N ALA A 24 2.58 17.09 -10.30
CA ALA A 24 2.01 18.06 -9.38
C ALA A 24 3.04 18.44 -8.30
N ALA A 25 3.73 17.47 -7.71
CA ALA A 25 4.77 17.73 -6.72
C ALA A 25 5.98 18.48 -7.29
N GLU A 26 6.33 18.26 -8.56
CA GLU A 26 7.43 18.99 -9.22
C GLU A 26 7.09 20.46 -9.52
N ARG A 27 5.81 20.77 -9.76
CA ARG A 27 5.35 22.12 -10.09
C ARG A 27 5.25 23.06 -8.89
N PHE A 28 5.17 22.51 -7.68
CA PHE A 28 5.05 23.28 -6.44
C PHE A 28 6.30 23.09 -5.58
N ASP A 29 6.91 24.19 -5.12
CA ASP A 29 8.00 24.12 -4.16
C ASP A 29 7.40 23.87 -2.76
N VAL A 30 7.21 22.60 -2.42
CA VAL A 30 6.47 22.19 -1.22
C VAL A 30 7.39 22.19 0.00
N PRO A 31 7.03 22.87 1.10
CA PRO A 31 7.86 22.89 2.30
C PRO A 31 7.97 21.48 2.92
N HIS A 32 9.16 21.18 3.48
CA HIS A 32 9.49 19.86 4.03
C HIS A 32 8.46 19.32 5.04
N ARG A 33 7.83 20.21 5.83
CA ARG A 33 6.78 19.83 6.79
C ARG A 33 5.55 19.22 6.13
N VAL A 34 5.17 19.72 4.95
CA VAL A 34 4.00 19.22 4.21
C VAL A 34 4.32 17.85 3.60
N VAL A 35 5.53 17.67 3.05
CA VAL A 35 5.98 16.36 2.55
C VAL A 35 6.03 15.33 3.67
N SER A 36 6.61 15.69 4.82
CA SER A 36 6.64 14.81 6.00
C SER A 36 5.24 14.45 6.49
N GLY A 37 4.30 15.40 6.50
CA GLY A 37 2.91 15.16 6.85
C GLY A 37 2.21 14.22 5.87
N ALA A 38 2.42 14.41 4.57
CA ALA A 38 1.87 13.54 3.53
C ALA A 38 2.41 12.10 3.61
N LEU A 39 3.70 11.93 3.89
CA LEU A 39 4.32 10.61 4.07
C LEU A 39 3.77 9.89 5.31
N GLN A 40 3.61 10.59 6.44
CA GLN A 40 2.99 10.00 7.63
C GLN A 40 1.53 9.63 7.38
N PHE A 41 0.79 10.47 6.64
CA PHE A 41 -0.57 10.16 6.25
C PHE A 41 -0.63 8.90 5.38
N ALA A 42 0.22 8.79 4.36
CA ALA A 42 0.30 7.61 3.51
C ALA A 42 0.64 6.33 4.32
N ALA A 43 1.64 6.42 5.21
CA ALA A 43 2.01 5.32 6.10
C ALA A 43 0.86 4.90 7.01
N GLY A 44 0.13 5.86 7.59
CA GLY A 44 -1.04 5.61 8.43
C GLY A 44 -2.18 4.93 7.67
N VAL A 45 -2.49 5.40 6.47
CA VAL A 45 -3.54 4.82 5.60
C VAL A 45 -3.21 3.37 5.24
N ILE A 46 -1.98 3.09 4.79
CA ILE A 46 -1.57 1.71 4.44
C ILE A 46 -1.61 0.81 5.68
N THR A 47 -1.14 1.29 6.82
CA THR A 47 -1.16 0.54 8.09
C THR A 47 -2.59 0.18 8.49
N ALA A 48 -3.52 1.14 8.44
CA ALA A 48 -4.92 0.90 8.75
C ALA A 48 -5.56 -0.09 7.76
N LEU A 49 -5.26 0.04 6.47
CA LEU A 49 -5.77 -0.87 5.43
C LEU A 49 -5.31 -2.30 5.66
N VAL A 50 -4.05 -2.52 6.05
CA VAL A 50 -3.55 -3.85 6.43
C VAL A 50 -4.31 -4.39 7.65
N ALA A 51 -4.44 -3.57 8.69
CA ALA A 51 -5.05 -3.97 9.96
C ALA A 51 -6.55 -4.29 9.85
N PHE A 52 -7.30 -3.55 9.04
CA PHE A 52 -8.76 -3.68 8.97
C PHE A 52 -9.27 -4.38 7.70
N SER A 53 -8.61 -4.20 6.56
CA SER A 53 -9.10 -4.68 5.27
C SER A 53 -8.37 -5.91 4.75
N LEU A 54 -7.13 -6.17 5.18
CA LEU A 54 -6.38 -7.35 4.74
C LEU A 54 -6.35 -8.45 5.80
N MET A 55 -5.90 -8.16 7.02
CA MET A 55 -5.69 -9.17 8.06
C MET A 55 -6.98 -9.86 8.52
N PRO A 56 -8.09 -9.14 8.82
CA PRO A 56 -9.30 -9.81 9.31
C PRO A 56 -9.90 -10.73 8.23
N PRO A 57 -10.14 -10.29 6.98
CA PRO A 57 -10.66 -11.18 5.94
C PRO A 57 -9.74 -12.36 5.63
N ALA A 58 -8.41 -12.17 5.69
CA ALA A 58 -7.47 -13.27 5.53
C ALA A 58 -7.66 -14.31 6.64
N LEU A 59 -7.63 -13.90 7.90
CA LEU A 59 -7.74 -14.79 9.06
C LEU A 59 -9.11 -15.48 9.16
N TYR A 60 -10.19 -14.83 8.75
CA TYR A 60 -11.53 -15.45 8.75
C TYR A 60 -11.73 -16.49 7.64
N LYS A 61 -11.04 -16.37 6.50
CA LYS A 61 -11.24 -17.24 5.33
C LYS A 61 -10.14 -18.27 5.11
N GLY A 62 -8.96 -18.08 5.69
CA GLY A 62 -7.80 -18.93 5.48
C GLY A 62 -7.33 -19.65 6.75
N ALA A 63 -6.40 -20.58 6.56
CA ALA A 63 -5.73 -21.23 7.68
C ALA A 63 -4.72 -20.27 8.32
N THR A 64 -4.91 -19.97 9.61
CA THR A 64 -4.12 -19.01 10.39
C THR A 64 -2.61 -19.19 10.22
N THR A 65 -2.12 -20.44 10.23
CA THR A 65 -0.69 -20.76 10.09
C THR A 65 -0.10 -20.27 8.77
N TRP A 66 -0.81 -20.46 7.65
CA TRP A 66 -0.31 -20.04 6.33
C TRP A 66 -0.30 -18.52 6.16
N ILE A 67 -1.28 -17.83 6.75
CA ILE A 67 -1.38 -16.37 6.70
C ILE A 67 -0.24 -15.73 7.50
N VAL A 68 0.04 -16.27 8.70
CA VAL A 68 1.16 -15.80 9.52
C VAL A 68 2.49 -16.00 8.78
N LEU A 69 2.71 -17.18 8.19
CA LEU A 69 3.91 -17.43 7.38
C LEU A 69 4.02 -16.49 6.19
N ALA A 70 2.93 -16.26 5.45
CA ALA A 70 2.92 -15.35 4.31
C ALA A 70 3.19 -13.89 4.72
N PHE A 71 2.66 -13.46 5.88
CA PHE A 71 2.91 -12.13 6.43
C PHE A 71 4.40 -11.94 6.78
N PHE A 72 5.00 -12.90 7.49
CA PHE A 72 6.43 -12.85 7.81
C PHE A 72 7.30 -12.94 6.56
N LEU A 73 6.95 -13.81 5.59
CA LEU A 73 7.68 -13.94 4.33
C LEU A 73 7.66 -12.62 3.54
N GLY A 74 6.50 -11.96 3.45
CA GLY A 74 6.39 -10.65 2.82
C GLY A 74 7.26 -9.58 3.50
N GLY A 75 7.27 -9.57 4.84
CA GLY A 75 8.13 -8.67 5.63
C GLY A 75 9.63 -8.92 5.41
N VAL A 76 10.06 -10.18 5.43
CA VAL A 76 11.46 -10.55 5.15
C VAL A 76 11.85 -10.16 3.73
N LEU A 77 10.97 -10.40 2.75
CA LEU A 77 11.21 -10.05 1.36
C LEU A 77 11.32 -8.52 1.18
N PHE A 78 10.49 -7.74 1.86
CA PHE A 78 10.59 -6.28 1.86
C PHE A 78 11.94 -5.80 2.42
N VAL A 79 12.36 -6.33 3.58
CA VAL A 79 13.66 -5.99 4.20
C VAL A 79 14.82 -6.43 3.30
N ALA A 80 14.72 -7.59 2.66
CA ALA A 80 15.76 -8.09 1.76
C ALA A 80 15.91 -7.19 0.51
N ILE A 81 14.80 -6.71 -0.06
CA ILE A 81 14.83 -5.76 -1.18
C ILE A 81 15.48 -4.45 -0.75
N GLU A 82 15.09 -3.90 0.40
CA GLU A 82 15.67 -2.66 0.93
C GLU A 82 17.17 -2.81 1.19
N PHE A 83 17.63 -3.98 1.63
CA PHE A 83 19.06 -4.22 1.86
C PHE A 83 19.88 -4.30 0.56
N ILE A 84 19.25 -4.67 -0.55
CA ILE A 84 19.90 -4.82 -1.85
C ILE A 84 19.85 -3.52 -2.66
N SER A 85 18.81 -2.70 -2.47
CA SER A 85 18.59 -1.43 -3.18
C SER A 85 19.41 -0.27 -2.62
#